data_AF-K8NYV6-F1
#
_entry.id   AF-K8NYV6-F1
#
_cell.length_a   1.000
_cell.length_b   1.000
_cell.length_c   1.000
_cell.angle_alpha   90.00
_cell.angle_beta   90.00
_cell.angle_gamma   90.00
#
_symmetry.space_group_name_H-M   'P 1'
#
loop_
_entity.id
_entity.type
_entity.pdbx_description
1 polymer ?
#
loop_
_entity_poly.entity_id
_entity_poly.type
_entity_poly.pdbx_seq_one_letter_code
_entity_poly.pdbx_strand_id
1 'polypeptide(L)'
;MTLESQIRAPSATPVDDAVLPFEVSALDVRGRLAKMGPTLDEILTKHDYPAPVGKLLGEAIVLTTLLASTLKFDGRFILQTKTDGPVSMIVVDFQAPNRLRAYARFDASRLKSGQDSAALLGQGHLAMTIDQGAEMSRYQGLVALEGGNLEDAAHEYFLRSEQIPTRVRLAVGEEFRSGDGPKHRWRGGGMLMQFLPKAPERARQPDLHPGDAPEGAVKHDLPEDDAWAESRSLFGTIEDVELIDPDLSGERLLFRLFHERGVRVFPTQAVRAQCSCSRDAVAGMLKSFTPQDRADMVENGKVVVTCEFCSSVYEFTPDEAGVEPVSNQGAAD
;
A
#
# COMPACT_ATOMS: atom_id res chain seq x y z
N MET A 1 30.29 -0.73 -24.82
CA MET A 1 29.79 -1.97 -24.20
C MET A 1 28.53 -2.35 -24.97
N THR A 2 28.63 -3.34 -25.86
CA THR A 2 27.63 -3.69 -26.88
C THR A 2 26.38 -4.30 -26.22
N LEU A 3 25.18 -3.97 -26.73
CA LEU A 3 23.87 -4.38 -26.17
C LEU A 3 23.63 -5.90 -26.09
N GLU A 4 24.48 -6.72 -26.72
CA GLU A 4 24.36 -8.19 -26.75
C GLU A 4 24.67 -8.88 -25.40
N SER A 5 25.13 -8.16 -24.37
CA SER A 5 25.63 -8.78 -23.13
C SER A 5 24.60 -9.05 -22.02
N GLN A 6 23.28 -8.99 -22.26
CA GLN A 6 22.30 -9.02 -21.15
C GLN A 6 21.04 -9.90 -21.32
N ILE A 7 20.91 -10.66 -22.42
CA ILE A 7 19.86 -11.69 -22.48
C ILE A 7 20.28 -12.85 -21.60
N ARG A 8 19.48 -13.16 -20.59
CA ARG A 8 19.72 -14.28 -19.67
C ARG A 8 18.42 -15.02 -19.37
N ALA A 9 18.55 -16.25 -18.88
CA ALA A 9 17.42 -16.97 -18.33
C ALA A 9 16.85 -16.21 -17.09
N PRO A 10 15.52 -16.29 -16.86
CA PRO A 10 14.92 -15.81 -15.63
C PRO A 10 15.59 -16.46 -14.41
N SER A 11 15.80 -15.67 -13.36
CA SER A 11 16.32 -16.18 -12.09
C SER A 11 15.41 -17.29 -11.57
N ALA A 12 15.99 -18.42 -11.18
CA ALA A 12 15.25 -19.50 -10.53
C ALA A 12 14.94 -19.18 -9.06
N THR A 13 15.66 -18.24 -8.46
CA THR A 13 15.54 -17.89 -7.03
C THR A 13 14.50 -16.78 -6.85
N PRO A 14 13.41 -17.04 -6.11
CA PRO A 14 12.45 -16.02 -5.70
C PRO A 14 13.10 -15.04 -4.71
N VAL A 15 12.71 -13.76 -4.83
CA VAL A 15 13.17 -12.69 -3.93
C VAL A 15 11.92 -12.08 -3.32
N ASP A 16 11.80 -12.20 -2.00
CA ASP A 16 10.75 -11.58 -1.21
C ASP A 16 11.15 -10.19 -0.73
N ASP A 17 10.16 -9.45 -0.26
CA ASP A 17 10.26 -8.10 0.29
C ASP A 17 10.99 -7.15 -0.68
N ALA A 18 10.63 -7.27 -1.96
CA ALA A 18 11.25 -6.50 -3.02
C ALA A 18 10.26 -6.17 -4.13
N VAL A 19 10.51 -5.03 -4.76
CA VAL A 19 9.86 -4.61 -6.00
C VAL A 19 10.82 -4.82 -7.15
N LEU A 20 10.37 -5.54 -8.18
CA LEU A 20 11.05 -5.78 -9.44
C LEU A 20 10.44 -4.88 -10.53
N PRO A 21 11.09 -3.78 -10.94
CA PRO A 21 10.64 -3.00 -12.06
C PRO A 21 10.90 -3.75 -13.37
N PHE A 22 10.02 -3.58 -14.34
CA PHE A 22 10.15 -4.17 -15.67
C PHE A 22 9.63 -3.26 -16.78
N GLU A 23 10.03 -3.55 -18.01
CA GLU A 23 9.57 -2.91 -19.24
C GLU A 23 9.39 -3.95 -20.35
N VAL A 24 8.29 -3.84 -21.09
CA VAL A 24 8.02 -4.59 -22.32
C VAL A 24 8.00 -3.59 -23.45
N SER A 25 9.18 -3.29 -23.99
CA SER A 25 9.37 -2.18 -24.94
C SER A 25 8.56 -2.35 -26.22
N ALA A 26 8.26 -3.59 -26.65
CA ALA A 26 7.44 -3.86 -27.82
C ALA A 26 5.95 -3.50 -27.63
N LEU A 27 5.48 -3.39 -26.38
CA LEU A 27 4.11 -3.03 -26.04
C LEU A 27 3.99 -1.62 -25.42
N ASP A 28 5.09 -0.86 -25.37
CA ASP A 28 5.17 0.43 -24.66
C ASP A 28 4.65 0.38 -23.21
N VAL A 29 4.85 -0.75 -22.55
CA VAL A 29 4.42 -0.98 -21.19
C VAL A 29 5.59 -0.97 -20.23
N ARG A 30 5.40 -0.31 -19.08
CA ARG A 30 6.27 -0.42 -17.92
C ARG A 30 5.46 -0.90 -16.73
N GLY A 31 6.11 -1.64 -15.85
CA GLY A 31 5.44 -2.11 -14.67
C GLY A 31 6.38 -2.40 -13.52
N ARG A 32 5.77 -2.84 -12.43
CA ARG A 32 6.43 -3.26 -11.20
C ARG A 32 5.72 -4.49 -10.68
N LEU A 33 6.49 -5.46 -10.23
CA LEU A 33 6.01 -6.63 -9.54
C LEU A 33 6.58 -6.61 -8.12
N ALA A 34 5.72 -6.69 -7.11
CA ALA A 34 6.12 -6.83 -5.72
C ALA A 34 5.82 -8.25 -5.25
N LYS A 35 6.77 -8.87 -4.56
CA LYS A 35 6.53 -10.08 -3.75
C LYS A 35 6.95 -9.76 -2.32
N MET A 36 6.08 -10.05 -1.37
CA MET A 36 6.23 -9.74 0.05
C MET A 36 5.97 -10.98 0.88
N GLY A 37 6.84 -11.21 1.85
CA GLY A 37 6.78 -12.34 2.77
C GLY A 37 7.12 -11.87 4.18
N PRO A 38 8.39 -11.98 4.63
CA PRO A 38 8.77 -11.63 6.00
C PRO A 38 8.33 -10.24 6.46
N THR A 39 8.45 -9.21 5.61
CA THR A 39 8.04 -7.83 5.93
C THR A 39 6.53 -7.71 6.11
N LEU A 40 5.75 -8.36 5.25
CA LEU A 40 4.30 -8.37 5.37
C LEU A 40 3.86 -9.10 6.63
N ASP A 41 4.42 -10.30 6.83
CA ASP A 41 4.15 -11.15 7.99
C ASP A 41 4.48 -10.42 9.31
N GLU A 42 5.64 -9.75 9.39
CA GLU A 42 6.02 -8.97 10.56
C GLU A 42 5.02 -7.83 10.86
N ILE A 43 4.53 -7.12 9.85
CA ILE A 43 3.57 -6.02 10.05
C ILE A 43 2.22 -6.58 10.51
N LEU A 44 1.72 -7.65 9.88
CA LEU A 44 0.41 -8.21 10.16
C LEU A 44 0.38 -8.94 11.51
N THR A 45 1.44 -9.65 11.89
CA THR A 45 1.51 -10.41 13.15
C THR A 45 1.76 -9.56 14.40
N LYS A 46 2.13 -8.29 14.25
CA LYS A 46 2.18 -7.33 15.37
C LYS A 46 0.80 -7.00 15.95
N HIS A 47 -0.25 -7.37 15.22
CA HIS A 47 -1.64 -7.14 15.58
C HIS A 47 -2.40 -8.45 15.48
N ASP A 48 -3.35 -8.70 16.37
CA ASP A 48 -4.21 -9.89 16.32
C ASP A 48 -5.39 -9.66 15.37
N TYR A 49 -5.10 -9.37 14.11
CA TYR A 49 -6.14 -9.09 13.12
C TYR A 49 -6.89 -10.38 12.75
N PRO A 50 -8.23 -10.34 12.69
CA PRO A 50 -8.99 -11.37 12.01
C PRO A 50 -8.52 -11.49 10.55
N ALA A 51 -8.43 -12.71 10.02
CA ALA A 51 -7.96 -13.01 8.66
C ALA A 51 -8.48 -12.04 7.56
N PRO A 52 -9.79 -11.71 7.47
CA PRO A 52 -10.28 -10.76 6.45
C PRO A 52 -9.67 -9.34 6.60
N VAL A 53 -9.45 -8.86 7.82
CA VAL A 53 -8.83 -7.56 8.09
C VAL A 53 -7.34 -7.61 7.76
N GLY A 54 -6.66 -8.69 8.14
CA GLY A 54 -5.25 -8.92 7.82
C GLY A 54 -5.00 -8.97 6.30
N LYS A 55 -5.85 -9.67 5.56
CA LYS A 55 -5.81 -9.72 4.09
C LYS A 55 -5.96 -8.33 3.46
N LEU A 56 -6.98 -7.58 3.86
CA LEU A 56 -7.22 -6.22 3.34
C LEU A 56 -6.08 -5.25 3.68
N LEU A 57 -5.55 -5.29 4.91
CA LEU A 57 -4.38 -4.50 5.27
C LEU A 57 -3.15 -4.90 4.44
N GLY A 58 -2.98 -6.19 4.17
CA GLY A 58 -1.93 -6.68 3.28
C GLY A 58 -2.08 -6.17 1.84
N GLU A 59 -3.30 -6.14 1.30
CA GLU A 59 -3.56 -5.59 -0.04
C GLU A 59 -3.16 -4.12 -0.10
N ALA A 60 -3.50 -3.34 0.93
CA ALA A 60 -3.09 -1.93 1.04
C ALA A 60 -1.56 -1.77 1.14
N ILE A 61 -0.88 -2.67 1.87
CA ILE A 61 0.57 -2.70 1.97
C ILE A 61 1.20 -2.94 0.59
N VAL A 62 0.79 -3.99 -0.11
CA VAL A 62 1.32 -4.34 -1.44
C VAL A 62 1.07 -3.21 -2.44
N LEU A 63 -0.15 -2.65 -2.45
CA LEU A 63 -0.50 -1.51 -3.30
C LEU A 63 0.44 -0.33 -3.02
N THR A 64 0.60 0.04 -1.75
CA THR A 64 1.48 1.15 -1.35
C THR A 64 2.92 0.91 -1.77
N THR A 65 3.44 -0.31 -1.61
CA THR A 65 4.80 -0.67 -2.05
C THR A 65 4.97 -0.54 -3.56
N LEU A 66 3.98 -0.95 -4.36
CA LEU A 66 4.00 -0.78 -5.81
C LEU A 66 3.97 0.69 -6.22
N LEU A 67 3.10 1.49 -5.60
CA LEU A 67 2.95 2.92 -5.92
C LEU A 67 4.17 3.73 -5.46
N ALA A 68 4.63 3.54 -4.22
CA ALA A 68 5.73 4.32 -3.67
C ALA A 68 7.06 4.08 -4.42
N SER A 69 7.31 2.86 -4.89
CA SER A 69 8.48 2.52 -5.73
C SER A 69 8.42 3.10 -7.15
N THR A 70 7.29 3.71 -7.55
CA THR A 70 7.19 4.51 -8.79
C THR A 70 7.84 5.87 -8.69
N LEU A 71 7.82 6.44 -7.49
CA LEU A 71 8.18 7.81 -7.25
C LEU A 71 9.70 7.88 -7.02
N LYS A 72 10.38 8.76 -7.74
CA LYS A 72 11.82 9.03 -7.56
C LYS A 72 12.00 10.21 -6.61
N PHE A 73 11.77 9.99 -5.32
CA PHE A 73 11.78 11.06 -4.32
C PHE A 73 12.40 10.60 -3.01
N ASP A 74 13.04 11.53 -2.31
CA ASP A 74 13.44 11.37 -0.92
C ASP A 74 12.31 11.93 -0.05
N GLY A 75 11.45 11.04 0.46
CA GLY A 75 10.29 11.47 1.23
C GLY A 75 9.43 10.33 1.74
N ARG A 76 8.16 10.65 1.97
CA ARG A 76 7.16 9.75 2.53
C ARG A 76 5.95 9.67 1.60
N PHE A 77 5.51 8.45 1.32
CA PHE A 77 4.25 8.16 0.64
C PHE A 77 3.29 7.52 1.63
N ILE A 78 2.07 8.06 1.73
CA ILE A 78 1.05 7.57 2.65
C ILE A 78 -0.19 7.22 1.85
N LEU A 79 -0.65 5.99 2.00
CA LEU A 79 -1.98 5.56 1.57
C LEU A 79 -2.86 5.49 2.81
N GLN A 80 -4.00 6.17 2.77
CA GLN A 80 -4.95 6.19 3.86
C GLN A 80 -6.37 5.95 3.34
N THR A 81 -7.11 5.05 3.96
CA THR A 81 -8.56 4.95 3.76
C THR A 81 -9.30 5.54 4.95
N LYS A 82 -10.47 6.12 4.69
CA LYS A 82 -11.46 6.44 5.71
C LYS A 82 -12.83 6.09 5.16
N THR A 83 -13.49 5.15 5.83
CA THR A 83 -14.72 4.57 5.31
C THR A 83 -15.74 4.29 6.40
N ASP A 84 -16.96 3.97 5.99
CA ASP A 84 -18.07 3.61 6.88
C ASP A 84 -18.21 2.09 7.09
N GLY A 85 -17.41 1.27 6.41
CA GLY A 85 -17.41 -0.20 6.55
C GLY A 85 -16.88 -0.70 7.90
N PRO A 86 -16.88 -2.03 8.13
CA PRO A 86 -16.28 -2.65 9.30
C PRO A 86 -14.82 -2.27 9.54
N VAL A 87 -14.04 -2.02 8.48
CA VAL A 87 -12.68 -1.47 8.57
C VAL A 87 -12.74 0.02 8.30
N SER A 88 -12.77 0.84 9.35
CA SER A 88 -13.04 2.27 9.26
C SER A 88 -11.84 3.10 8.79
N MET A 89 -10.63 2.58 8.97
CA MET A 89 -9.40 3.26 8.57
C MET A 89 -8.27 2.27 8.32
N ILE A 90 -7.56 2.45 7.22
CA ILE A 90 -6.25 1.83 6.96
C ILE A 90 -5.25 2.96 6.78
N VAL A 91 -4.05 2.80 7.34
CA VAL A 91 -2.93 3.68 7.05
C VAL A 91 -1.73 2.82 6.70
N VAL A 92 -1.17 3.06 5.52
CA VAL A 92 0.12 2.51 5.10
C VAL A 92 1.07 3.67 4.86
N ASP A 93 2.24 3.57 5.48
CA ASP A 93 3.25 4.60 5.47
C ASP A 93 4.55 3.99 4.95
N PHE A 94 4.93 4.44 3.75
CA PHE A 94 6.21 4.16 3.14
C PHE A 94 7.11 5.37 3.25
N GLN A 95 8.27 5.19 3.88
CA GLN A 95 9.31 6.19 3.91
C GLN A 95 10.52 5.71 3.12
N ALA A 96 10.90 6.50 2.12
CA ALA A 96 12.10 6.25 1.33
C ALA A 96 13.34 6.12 2.25
N PRO A 97 14.27 5.21 1.93
CA PRO A 97 14.30 4.41 0.70
C PRO A 97 13.48 3.11 0.74
N ASN A 98 13.12 2.59 1.91
CA ASN A 98 12.59 1.22 2.01
C ASN A 98 11.79 0.89 3.28
N ARG A 99 11.45 1.88 4.11
CA ARG A 99 10.80 1.64 5.40
C ARG A 99 9.29 1.61 5.23
N LEU A 100 8.66 0.57 5.75
CA LEU A 100 7.22 0.39 5.68
C LEU A 100 6.66 0.16 7.07
N ARG A 101 5.51 0.77 7.35
CA ARG A 101 4.65 0.42 8.49
C ARG A 101 3.19 0.59 8.11
N ALA A 102 2.31 -0.16 8.75
CA ALA A 102 0.88 -0.05 8.48
C ALA A 102 0.06 -0.47 9.70
N TYR A 103 -1.19 -0.04 9.74
CA TYR A 103 -2.20 -0.55 10.66
C TYR A 103 -3.61 -0.34 10.10
N ALA A 104 -4.57 -1.04 10.68
CA ALA A 104 -5.99 -0.89 10.38
C ALA A 104 -6.79 -0.70 11.68
N ARG A 105 -7.82 0.14 11.62
CA ARG A 105 -8.86 0.24 12.65
C ARG A 105 -10.12 -0.44 12.13
N PHE A 106 -10.72 -1.26 12.97
CA PHE A 106 -11.91 -2.03 12.61
C PHE A 106 -12.84 -2.23 13.80
N ASP A 107 -14.10 -2.52 13.51
CA ASP A 107 -15.12 -2.89 14.47
C ASP A 107 -15.40 -4.39 14.38
N ALA A 108 -14.90 -5.15 15.36
CA ALA A 108 -15.04 -6.60 15.41
C ALA A 108 -16.52 -7.06 15.44
N SER A 109 -17.43 -6.27 15.98
CA SER A 109 -18.86 -6.62 16.07
C SER A 109 -19.57 -6.58 14.70
N ARG A 110 -18.99 -5.86 13.73
CA ARG A 110 -19.52 -5.71 12.38
C ARG A 110 -18.91 -6.69 11.38
N LEU A 111 -17.90 -7.46 11.78
CA LEU A 111 -17.29 -8.49 10.95
C LEU A 111 -18.23 -9.69 10.80
N LYS A 112 -18.37 -10.15 9.56
CA LYS A 112 -19.18 -11.31 9.17
C LYS A 112 -18.33 -12.27 8.34
N SER A 113 -18.66 -13.56 8.41
CA SER A 113 -18.00 -14.56 7.58
C SER A 113 -18.26 -14.30 6.09
N GLY A 114 -17.23 -14.48 5.27
CA GLY A 114 -17.33 -14.36 3.80
C GLY A 114 -17.34 -12.92 3.26
N GLN A 115 -17.08 -11.90 4.07
CA GLN A 115 -16.91 -10.53 3.57
C GLN A 115 -15.64 -10.43 2.73
N ASP A 116 -15.76 -9.82 1.57
CA ASP A 116 -14.64 -9.43 0.72
C ASP A 116 -14.12 -8.02 1.08
N SER A 117 -13.03 -7.61 0.42
CA SER A 117 -12.40 -6.30 0.63
C SER A 117 -13.37 -5.13 0.43
N ALA A 118 -14.26 -5.22 -0.57
CA ALA A 118 -15.29 -4.22 -0.83
C ALA A 118 -16.29 -4.08 0.31
N ALA A 119 -16.81 -5.20 0.84
CA ALA A 119 -17.74 -5.20 1.96
C ALA A 119 -17.11 -4.74 3.28
N LEU A 120 -15.80 -4.95 3.47
CA LEU A 120 -15.05 -4.48 4.63
C LEU A 120 -14.79 -2.97 4.59
N LEU A 121 -14.52 -2.43 3.40
CA LEU A 121 -14.32 -0.99 3.20
C LEU A 121 -15.65 -0.25 3.21
N GLY A 122 -16.68 -0.72 2.52
CA GLY A 122 -17.93 0.01 2.35
C GLY A 122 -17.75 1.27 1.49
N GLN A 123 -18.31 2.39 1.94
CA GLN A 123 -18.24 3.68 1.27
C GLN A 123 -17.24 4.60 1.96
N GLY A 124 -16.55 5.45 1.19
CA GLY A 124 -15.63 6.43 1.77
C GLY A 124 -14.66 6.99 0.76
N HIS A 125 -13.40 7.15 1.16
CA HIS A 125 -12.35 7.61 0.27
C HIS A 125 -10.99 6.98 0.59
N LEU A 126 -10.17 6.92 -0.45
CA LEU A 126 -8.76 6.61 -0.39
C LEU A 126 -7.97 7.88 -0.71
N ALA A 127 -7.11 8.28 0.21
CA ALA A 127 -6.18 9.40 0.05
C ALA A 127 -4.77 8.86 -0.18
N MET A 128 -4.11 9.31 -1.25
CA MET A 128 -2.71 9.06 -1.53
C MET A 128 -1.95 10.37 -1.32
N THR A 129 -0.95 10.35 -0.45
CA THR A 129 -0.24 11.57 -0.05
C THR A 129 1.26 11.42 -0.24
N ILE A 130 1.86 12.36 -0.97
CA ILE A 130 3.29 12.48 -1.20
C ILE A 130 3.80 13.67 -0.39
N ASP A 131 4.75 13.39 0.50
CA ASP A 131 5.44 14.37 1.33
C ASP A 131 6.94 14.31 1.04
N GLN A 132 7.50 15.38 0.50
CA GLN A 132 8.92 15.49 0.11
C GLN A 132 9.73 16.33 1.12
N GLY A 133 9.22 16.50 2.34
CA GLY A 133 9.86 17.29 3.38
C GLY A 133 9.41 18.75 3.44
N ALA A 134 9.95 19.49 4.41
CA ALA A 134 9.44 20.81 4.81
C ALA A 134 9.54 21.91 3.74
N GLU A 135 10.42 21.75 2.75
CA GLU A 135 10.61 22.74 1.68
C GLU A 135 9.62 22.57 0.52
N MET A 136 8.92 21.44 0.47
CA MET A 136 8.01 21.10 -0.62
C MET A 136 6.58 21.01 -0.13
N SER A 137 5.64 21.47 -0.95
CA SER A 137 4.22 21.32 -0.63
C SER A 137 3.81 19.85 -0.68
N ARG A 138 3.07 19.43 0.35
CA ARG A 138 2.48 18.10 0.41
C ARG A 138 1.43 17.96 -0.70
N TYR A 139 1.58 16.95 -1.55
CA TYR A 139 0.61 16.62 -2.58
C TYR A 139 -0.32 15.51 -2.08
N GLN A 140 -1.62 15.69 -2.23
CA GLN A 140 -2.61 14.69 -1.83
C GLN A 140 -3.65 14.51 -2.94
N GLY A 141 -3.77 13.29 -3.45
CA GLY A 141 -4.84 12.88 -4.34
C GLY A 141 -5.89 12.07 -3.59
N LEU A 142 -7.15 12.25 -3.95
CA LEU A 142 -8.30 11.63 -3.30
C LEU A 142 -9.15 10.87 -4.33
N VAL A 143 -9.56 9.66 -3.98
CA VAL A 143 -10.48 8.83 -4.78
C VAL A 143 -11.62 8.35 -3.91
N ALA A 144 -12.84 8.42 -4.44
CA ALA A 144 -14.01 7.87 -3.78
C ALA A 144 -13.95 6.32 -3.76
N LEU A 145 -14.29 5.73 -2.63
CA LEU A 145 -14.52 4.30 -2.50
C LEU A 145 -16.02 4.07 -2.54
N GLU A 146 -16.54 3.58 -3.66
CA GLU A 146 -17.97 3.37 -3.88
C GLU A 146 -18.37 1.89 -3.77
N GLY A 147 -17.87 1.19 -2.74
CA GLY A 147 -18.09 -0.25 -2.59
C GLY A 147 -17.25 -1.11 -3.55
N GLY A 148 -16.16 -0.55 -4.09
CA GLY A 148 -15.12 -1.27 -4.81
C GLY A 148 -13.99 -1.72 -3.90
N ASN A 149 -13.04 -2.47 -4.45
CA ASN A 149 -11.82 -2.88 -3.76
C ASN A 149 -10.68 -1.87 -3.99
N LEU A 150 -9.49 -2.15 -3.45
CA LEU A 150 -8.32 -1.28 -3.57
C LEU A 150 -7.73 -1.24 -4.99
N GLU A 151 -7.91 -2.29 -5.80
CA GLU A 151 -7.53 -2.29 -7.22
C GLU A 151 -8.39 -1.29 -7.99
N ASP A 152 -9.71 -1.31 -7.77
CA ASP A 152 -10.66 -0.41 -8.42
C ASP A 152 -10.33 1.06 -8.12
N ALA A 153 -10.07 1.38 -6.85
CA ALA A 153 -9.66 2.73 -6.45
C ALA A 153 -8.30 3.14 -7.03
N ALA A 154 -7.35 2.22 -7.16
CA ALA A 154 -6.08 2.51 -7.81
C ALA A 154 -6.25 2.78 -9.31
N HIS A 155 -7.09 2.00 -10.01
CA HIS A 155 -7.37 2.23 -11.43
C HIS A 155 -8.05 3.60 -11.63
N GLU A 156 -9.01 3.94 -10.78
CA GLU A 156 -9.71 5.23 -10.83
C GLU A 156 -8.78 6.42 -10.53
N TYR A 157 -7.86 6.27 -9.56
CA TYR A 157 -6.83 7.28 -9.28
C TYR A 157 -6.02 7.62 -10.53
N PHE A 158 -5.46 6.61 -11.20
CA PHE A 158 -4.61 6.82 -12.37
C PHE A 158 -5.39 7.30 -13.58
N LEU A 159 -6.64 6.87 -13.73
CA LEU A 159 -7.52 7.34 -14.80
C LEU A 159 -7.78 8.85 -14.68
N ARG A 160 -8.11 9.34 -13.48
CA ARG A 160 -8.48 10.75 -13.26
C ARG A 160 -7.29 11.68 -13.04
N SER A 161 -6.35 11.30 -12.19
CA SER A 161 -5.29 12.19 -11.72
C SER A 161 -4.08 12.22 -12.65
N GLU A 162 -3.72 11.07 -13.22
CA GLU A 162 -2.49 10.91 -14.00
C GLU A 162 -2.76 10.76 -15.52
N GLN A 163 -3.99 10.36 -15.90
CA GLN A 163 -4.40 10.04 -17.27
C GLN A 163 -3.53 8.96 -17.93
N ILE A 164 -2.93 8.07 -17.14
CA ILE A 164 -2.10 6.96 -17.62
C ILE A 164 -2.92 5.66 -17.53
N PRO A 165 -3.16 4.94 -18.64
CA PRO A 165 -3.82 3.65 -18.57
C PRO A 165 -3.02 2.71 -17.68
N THR A 166 -3.63 2.30 -16.58
CA THR A 166 -2.96 1.56 -15.50
C THR A 166 -3.80 0.35 -15.10
N ARG A 167 -3.14 -0.79 -14.92
CA ARG A 167 -3.72 -1.98 -14.30
C ARG A 167 -2.93 -2.34 -13.06
N VAL A 168 -3.66 -2.79 -12.05
CA VAL A 168 -3.15 -3.23 -10.76
C VAL A 168 -3.84 -4.56 -10.42
N ARG A 169 -3.05 -5.53 -9.98
CA ARG A 169 -3.52 -6.80 -9.41
C ARG A 169 -2.82 -7.01 -8.08
N LEU A 170 -3.56 -7.39 -7.05
CA LEU A 170 -3.13 -7.62 -5.68
C LEU A 170 -3.61 -8.99 -5.24
N ALA A 171 -2.76 -9.70 -4.52
CA ALA A 171 -3.12 -10.96 -3.89
C ALA A 171 -2.44 -11.04 -2.53
N VAL A 172 -3.20 -11.43 -1.52
CA VAL A 172 -2.71 -11.70 -0.18
C VAL A 172 -3.33 -12.98 0.32
N GLY A 173 -2.50 -13.84 0.92
CA GLY A 173 -2.93 -15.13 1.41
C GLY A 173 -2.05 -15.65 2.55
N GLU A 174 -2.60 -16.64 3.23
CA GLU A 174 -1.93 -17.37 4.30
C GLU A 174 -1.20 -18.59 3.71
N GLU A 175 0.10 -18.65 3.92
CA GLU A 175 0.93 -19.79 3.58
C GLU A 175 1.02 -20.73 4.79
N PHE A 176 0.59 -21.98 4.59
CA PHE A 176 0.75 -23.04 5.58
C PHE A 176 1.82 -24.03 5.13
N ARG A 177 2.95 -24.06 5.84
CA ARG A 177 4.05 -25.01 5.56
C ARG A 177 4.12 -26.12 6.59
N SER A 178 4.37 -27.32 6.09
CA SER A 178 4.75 -28.48 6.92
C SER A 178 6.28 -28.51 7.08
N GLY A 179 6.81 -28.48 8.32
CA GLY A 179 8.25 -28.53 8.59
C GLY A 179 8.69 -27.75 9.85
N ASP A 180 10.00 -27.59 10.03
CA ASP A 180 10.59 -26.77 11.10
C ASP A 180 10.52 -25.28 10.74
N GLY A 181 9.63 -24.53 11.42
CA GLY A 181 9.40 -23.11 11.22
C GLY A 181 7.98 -22.67 11.64
N PRO A 182 7.64 -21.37 11.49
CA PRO A 182 6.27 -20.91 11.62
C PRO A 182 5.37 -21.67 10.64
N LYS A 183 4.38 -22.38 11.18
CA LYS A 183 3.43 -23.18 10.39
C LYS A 183 2.48 -22.35 9.54
N HIS A 184 2.41 -21.05 9.83
CA HIS A 184 1.53 -20.08 9.22
C HIS A 184 2.32 -18.79 8.99
N ARG A 185 2.24 -18.22 7.78
CA ARG A 185 2.84 -16.93 7.42
C ARG A 185 1.95 -16.19 6.43
N TRP A 186 1.93 -14.87 6.51
CA TRP A 186 1.31 -14.06 5.46
C TRP A 186 2.24 -13.90 4.26
N ARG A 187 1.67 -14.03 3.07
CA ARG A 187 2.33 -13.70 1.80
C ARG A 187 1.46 -12.75 1.00
N GLY A 188 2.11 -11.83 0.32
CA GLY A 188 1.46 -10.85 -0.53
C GLY A 188 2.23 -10.67 -1.82
N GLY A 189 1.52 -10.44 -2.90
CA GLY A 189 2.10 -10.15 -4.20
C GLY A 189 1.20 -9.23 -4.97
N GLY A 190 1.79 -8.45 -5.87
CA GLY A 190 1.00 -7.60 -6.74
C GLY A 190 1.80 -7.09 -7.92
N MET A 191 1.09 -6.77 -8.99
CA MET A 191 1.68 -6.20 -10.18
C MET A 191 0.96 -4.89 -10.54
N LEU A 192 1.73 -3.88 -10.91
CA LEU A 192 1.26 -2.64 -11.50
C LEU A 192 1.82 -2.54 -12.93
N MET A 193 0.97 -2.20 -13.89
CA MET A 193 1.31 -2.10 -15.30
C MET A 193 0.73 -0.81 -15.88
N GLN A 194 1.57 -0.02 -16.55
CA GLN A 194 1.23 1.28 -17.11
C GLN A 194 1.58 1.34 -18.59
N PHE A 195 0.67 1.86 -19.39
CA PHE A 195 0.88 2.12 -20.80
C PHE A 195 1.48 3.51 -21.00
N LEU A 196 2.69 3.58 -21.55
CA LEU A 196 3.46 4.81 -21.74
C LEU A 196 3.97 4.88 -23.19
N PRO A 197 3.07 5.02 -24.17
CA PRO A 197 3.45 5.08 -25.57
C PRO A 197 4.29 6.33 -25.85
N LYS A 198 5.32 6.16 -26.68
CA LYS A 198 6.19 7.27 -27.09
C LYS A 198 5.49 8.28 -27.99
N ALA A 199 4.44 7.83 -28.68
CA ALA A 199 3.73 8.61 -29.68
C ALA A 199 2.45 9.21 -29.06
N PRO A 200 2.28 10.54 -29.00
CA PRO A 200 1.17 11.20 -28.30
C PRO A 200 -0.22 10.77 -28.78
N GLU A 201 -0.38 10.40 -30.04
CA GLU A 201 -1.62 9.91 -30.61
C GLU A 201 -2.09 8.58 -30.01
N ARG A 202 -1.15 7.74 -29.57
CA ARG A 202 -1.42 6.46 -28.88
C ARG A 202 -1.67 6.64 -27.39
N ALA A 203 -1.25 7.76 -26.82
CA ALA A 203 -1.51 8.13 -25.43
C ALA A 203 -2.91 8.70 -25.21
N ARG A 204 -3.66 8.99 -26.28
CA ARG A 204 -4.96 9.64 -26.19
C ARG A 204 -5.94 8.72 -25.48
N GLN A 205 -6.47 9.20 -24.37
CA GLN A 205 -7.62 8.58 -23.72
C GLN A 205 -8.92 9.19 -24.25
N PRO A 206 -10.04 8.45 -24.24
CA PRO A 206 -11.35 9.04 -24.43
C PRO A 206 -11.57 10.15 -23.41
N ASP A 207 -12.23 11.24 -23.83
CA ASP A 207 -12.60 12.31 -22.90
C ASP A 207 -13.51 11.74 -21.81
N LEU A 208 -13.16 11.97 -20.55
CA LEU A 208 -14.05 11.66 -19.43
C LEU A 208 -15.32 12.48 -19.58
N HIS A 209 -16.48 11.84 -19.40
CA HIS A 209 -17.76 12.54 -19.45
C HIS A 209 -17.77 13.64 -18.38
N PRO A 210 -17.97 14.93 -18.73
CA PRO A 210 -17.76 16.04 -17.80
C PRO A 210 -18.84 16.15 -16.70
N GLY A 211 -19.66 15.12 -16.48
CA GLY A 211 -20.80 15.13 -15.56
C GLY A 211 -21.99 15.97 -16.05
N ASP A 212 -21.70 17.12 -16.66
CA ASP A 212 -22.68 18.15 -17.06
C ASP A 212 -23.01 18.14 -18.56
N ALA A 213 -22.56 17.14 -19.32
CA ALA A 213 -22.88 17.06 -20.75
C ALA A 213 -24.37 16.71 -20.96
N PRO A 214 -25.05 17.34 -21.94
CA PRO A 214 -26.46 17.07 -22.21
C PRO A 214 -26.71 15.59 -22.51
N GLU A 215 -27.87 15.07 -22.10
CA GLU A 215 -28.33 13.73 -22.51
C GLU A 215 -28.30 13.63 -24.04
N GLY A 216 -27.50 12.69 -24.56
CA GLY A 216 -27.28 12.50 -26.00
C GLY A 216 -25.96 13.08 -26.55
N ALA A 217 -25.08 13.61 -25.70
CA ALA A 217 -23.73 13.97 -26.12
C ALA A 217 -22.98 12.75 -26.69
N VAL A 218 -22.44 12.90 -27.91
CA VAL A 218 -21.67 11.85 -28.57
C VAL A 218 -20.36 11.66 -27.80
N LYS A 219 -20.20 10.50 -27.17
CA LYS A 219 -18.90 10.09 -26.61
C LYS A 219 -17.94 9.87 -27.77
N HIS A 220 -16.80 10.56 -27.76
CA HIS A 220 -15.70 10.22 -28.66
C HIS A 220 -15.02 8.96 -28.14
N ASP A 221 -15.54 7.79 -28.55
CA ASP A 221 -14.87 6.52 -28.32
C ASP A 221 -13.67 6.43 -29.26
N LEU A 222 -12.48 6.71 -28.75
CA LEU A 222 -11.24 6.40 -29.45
C LEU A 222 -11.00 4.89 -29.36
N PRO A 223 -10.69 4.20 -30.48
CA PRO A 223 -10.32 2.79 -30.42
C PRO A 223 -9.10 2.60 -29.51
N GLU A 224 -9.17 1.60 -28.65
CA GLU A 224 -8.08 1.25 -27.73
C GLU A 224 -6.84 0.82 -28.52
N ASP A 225 -5.65 1.19 -28.06
CA ASP A 225 -4.39 0.80 -28.70
C ASP A 225 -4.18 -0.73 -28.61
N ASP A 226 -3.86 -1.37 -29.74
CA ASP A 226 -3.69 -2.84 -29.81
C ASP A 226 -2.63 -3.34 -28.81
N ALA A 227 -1.54 -2.59 -28.61
CA ALA A 227 -0.48 -2.98 -27.67
C ALA A 227 -0.98 -2.95 -26.22
N TRP A 228 -1.84 -1.98 -25.90
CA TRP A 228 -2.48 -1.91 -24.59
C TRP A 228 -3.52 -3.01 -24.41
N ALA A 229 -4.36 -3.27 -25.42
CA ALA A 229 -5.34 -4.33 -25.39
C ALA A 229 -4.70 -5.72 -25.19
N GLU A 230 -3.58 -5.99 -25.88
CA GLU A 230 -2.80 -7.21 -25.71
C GLU A 230 -2.19 -7.29 -24.30
N SER A 231 -1.51 -6.22 -23.86
CA SER A 231 -0.90 -6.17 -22.52
C SER A 231 -1.92 -6.43 -21.41
N ARG A 232 -3.09 -5.80 -21.52
CA ARG A 232 -4.20 -5.97 -20.57
C ARG A 232 -4.73 -7.40 -20.59
N SER A 233 -4.83 -8.02 -21.77
CA SER A 233 -5.29 -9.40 -21.90
C SER A 233 -4.33 -10.38 -21.23
N LEU A 234 -3.02 -10.23 -21.45
CA LEU A 234 -1.99 -11.02 -20.78
C LEU A 234 -1.98 -10.78 -19.26
N PHE A 235 -2.06 -9.52 -18.84
CA PHE A 235 -2.11 -9.17 -17.41
C PHE A 235 -3.35 -9.75 -16.72
N GLY A 236 -4.47 -9.86 -17.42
CA GLY A 236 -5.71 -10.46 -16.90
C GLY A 236 -5.62 -11.96 -16.64
N THR A 237 -4.58 -12.66 -17.12
CA THR A 237 -4.39 -14.09 -16.84
C THR A 237 -3.59 -14.36 -15.57
N ILE A 238 -3.14 -13.31 -14.87
CA ILE A 238 -2.38 -13.47 -13.62
C ILE A 238 -3.30 -14.02 -12.54
N GLU A 239 -2.97 -15.18 -12.01
CA GLU A 239 -3.71 -15.77 -10.89
C GLU A 239 -3.14 -15.33 -9.54
N ASP A 240 -4.00 -15.23 -8.53
CA ASP A 240 -3.60 -14.85 -7.17
C ASP A 240 -2.51 -15.77 -6.61
N VAL A 241 -2.60 -17.06 -6.93
CA VAL A 241 -1.61 -18.07 -6.52
C VAL A 241 -0.23 -17.78 -7.10
N GLU A 242 -0.12 -17.31 -8.34
CA GLU A 242 1.17 -16.99 -8.96
C GLU A 242 1.84 -15.78 -8.29
N LEU A 243 1.05 -14.81 -7.85
CA LEU A 243 1.55 -13.62 -7.15
C LEU A 243 2.13 -13.99 -5.78
N ILE A 244 1.47 -14.88 -5.04
CA ILE A 244 1.87 -15.24 -3.67
C ILE A 244 2.76 -16.50 -3.56
N ASP A 245 2.89 -17.28 -4.65
CA ASP A 245 3.68 -18.52 -4.68
C ASP A 245 5.14 -18.24 -4.26
N PRO A 246 5.64 -18.88 -3.18
CA PRO A 246 7.00 -18.70 -2.70
C PRO A 246 8.08 -19.23 -3.63
N ASP A 247 7.75 -20.19 -4.50
CA ASP A 247 8.69 -20.90 -5.38
C ASP A 247 8.70 -20.31 -6.80
N LEU A 248 7.74 -19.43 -7.12
CA LEU A 248 7.69 -18.69 -8.38
C LEU A 248 8.42 -17.35 -8.25
N SER A 249 9.59 -17.26 -8.90
CA SER A 249 10.33 -16.00 -8.98
C SER A 249 9.60 -14.96 -9.83
N GLY A 250 9.78 -13.69 -9.48
CA GLY A 250 9.13 -12.59 -10.21
C GLY A 250 9.56 -12.51 -11.68
N GLU A 251 10.84 -12.78 -11.97
CA GLU A 251 11.33 -12.83 -13.35
C GLU A 251 10.68 -13.95 -14.16
N ARG A 252 10.41 -15.11 -13.53
CA ARG A 252 9.76 -16.24 -14.20
C ARG A 252 8.29 -15.96 -14.49
N LEU A 253 7.58 -15.29 -13.57
CA LEU A 253 6.21 -14.82 -13.82
C LEU A 253 6.18 -13.84 -15.00
N LEU A 254 7.05 -12.83 -14.99
CA LEU A 254 7.15 -11.86 -16.09
C LEU A 254 7.50 -12.52 -17.43
N PHE A 255 8.39 -13.51 -17.40
CA PHE A 255 8.73 -14.28 -18.60
C PHE A 255 7.52 -15.09 -19.11
N ARG A 256 6.77 -15.78 -18.24
CA ARG A 256 5.54 -16.49 -18.65
C ARG A 256 4.58 -15.57 -19.38
N LEU A 257 4.36 -14.37 -18.85
CA LEU A 257 3.45 -13.38 -19.43
C LEU A 257 3.94 -12.78 -20.75
N PHE A 258 5.23 -12.43 -20.85
CA PHE A 258 5.72 -11.55 -21.92
C PHE A 258 6.87 -12.14 -22.77
N HIS A 259 7.15 -13.44 -22.69
CA HIS A 259 8.26 -14.06 -23.42
C HIS A 259 8.22 -13.82 -24.94
N GLU A 260 7.04 -13.79 -25.56
CA GLU A 260 6.91 -13.55 -27.01
C GLU A 260 7.31 -12.14 -27.43
N ARG A 261 7.10 -11.14 -26.54
CA ARG A 261 7.39 -9.73 -26.80
C ARG A 261 8.76 -9.28 -26.27
N GLY A 262 9.33 -10.08 -25.37
CA GLY A 262 10.56 -9.77 -24.65
C GLY A 262 10.31 -8.83 -23.46
N VAL A 263 10.75 -9.26 -22.29
CA VAL A 263 10.67 -8.46 -21.05
C VAL A 263 12.06 -8.10 -20.56
N ARG A 264 12.25 -6.84 -20.19
CA ARG A 264 13.45 -6.33 -19.54
C ARG A 264 13.14 -6.04 -18.08
N VAL A 265 13.94 -6.61 -17.18
CA VAL A 265 13.87 -6.33 -15.74
C VAL A 265 14.99 -5.40 -15.30
N PHE A 266 14.78 -4.71 -14.18
CA PHE A 266 15.73 -3.77 -13.58
C PHE A 266 16.13 -4.24 -12.17
N PRO A 267 17.15 -3.62 -11.54
CA PRO A 267 17.51 -3.93 -10.16
C PRO A 267 16.31 -3.81 -9.22
N THR A 268 16.18 -4.80 -8.34
CA THR A 268 15.12 -4.86 -7.34
C THR A 268 15.30 -3.78 -6.28
N GLN A 269 14.19 -3.24 -5.79
CA GLN A 269 14.14 -2.30 -4.67
C GLN A 269 13.64 -3.04 -3.43
N ALA A 270 14.49 -3.20 -2.42
CA ALA A 270 14.10 -3.87 -1.19
C ALA A 270 13.15 -3.01 -0.35
N VAL A 271 12.25 -3.65 0.40
CA VAL A 271 11.40 -3.04 1.42
C VAL A 271 11.60 -3.76 2.75
N ARG A 272 11.33 -3.08 3.85
CA ARG A 272 11.41 -3.67 5.20
C ARG A 272 10.39 -3.08 6.15
N ALA A 273 9.90 -3.91 7.07
CA ALA A 273 9.09 -3.45 8.18
C ALA A 273 9.95 -2.60 9.12
N GLN A 274 9.57 -1.33 9.32
CA GLN A 274 10.25 -0.48 10.29
C GLN A 274 9.33 0.64 10.77
N CYS A 275 9.04 0.65 12.07
CA CYS A 275 8.34 1.78 12.69
C CYS A 275 9.33 2.89 13.07
N SER A 276 8.85 4.13 13.08
CA SER A 276 9.62 5.31 13.50
C SER A 276 9.34 5.73 14.96
N CYS A 277 8.58 4.96 15.73
CA CYS A 277 8.26 5.30 17.11
C CYS A 277 9.50 5.14 18.01
N SER A 278 9.62 6.03 18.98
CA SER A 278 10.65 5.98 20.02
C SER A 278 10.05 6.53 21.32
N ARG A 279 10.68 6.20 22.45
CA ARG A 279 10.29 6.77 23.74
C ARG A 279 10.29 8.30 23.70
N ASP A 280 11.28 8.89 23.06
CA ASP A 280 11.42 10.36 22.93
C ASP A 280 10.31 10.97 22.06
N ALA A 281 9.96 10.33 20.94
CA ALA A 281 8.88 10.80 20.08
C ALA A 281 7.52 10.74 20.82
N VAL A 282 7.29 9.68 21.58
CA VAL A 282 6.07 9.54 22.40
C VAL A 282 6.05 10.55 23.55
N ALA A 283 7.18 10.77 24.24
CA ALA A 283 7.28 11.80 25.27
C ALA A 283 7.05 13.22 24.70
N GLY A 284 7.58 13.50 23.50
CA GLY A 284 7.31 14.74 22.77
C GLY A 284 5.83 14.92 22.42
N MET A 285 5.16 13.85 21.99
CA MET A 285 3.71 13.84 21.76
C MET A 285 2.93 14.12 23.05
N LEU A 286 3.28 13.45 24.17
CA LEU A 286 2.60 13.65 25.46
C LEU A 286 2.64 15.13 25.88
N LYS A 287 3.76 15.82 25.65
CA LYS A 287 3.91 17.26 25.97
C LYS A 287 3.02 18.18 25.13
N SER A 288 2.48 17.73 24.00
CA SER A 288 1.58 18.54 23.17
C SER A 288 0.14 18.61 23.71
N PHE A 289 -0.23 17.71 24.61
CA PHE A 289 -1.54 17.73 25.29
C PHE A 289 -1.56 18.75 26.42
N THR A 290 -2.77 19.18 26.83
CA THR A 290 -2.91 20.10 27.96
C THR A 290 -2.51 19.42 29.28
N PRO A 291 -2.11 20.18 30.32
CA PRO A 291 -1.79 19.59 31.63
C PRO A 291 -2.93 18.74 32.20
N GLN A 292 -4.18 19.16 31.96
CA GLN A 292 -5.37 18.41 32.39
C GLN A 292 -5.48 17.07 31.65
N ASP A 293 -5.37 17.07 30.32
CA ASP A 293 -5.42 15.82 29.53
C ASP A 293 -4.33 14.84 29.98
N ARG A 294 -3.12 15.34 30.27
CA ARG A 294 -2.02 14.49 30.76
C ARG A 294 -2.30 13.91 32.14
N ALA A 295 -2.94 14.67 33.03
CA ALA A 295 -3.36 14.17 34.34
C ALA A 295 -4.45 13.09 34.21
N ASP A 296 -5.41 13.30 33.29
CA ASP A 296 -6.50 12.35 33.03
C ASP A 296 -6.00 11.05 32.35
N MET A 297 -4.84 11.08 31.69
CA MET A 297 -4.16 9.90 31.13
C MET A 297 -3.47 9.02 32.19
N VAL A 298 -3.36 9.46 33.45
CA VAL A 298 -2.70 8.68 34.50
C VAL A 298 -3.64 7.60 35.03
N GLU A 299 -3.29 6.35 34.79
CA GLU A 299 -3.97 5.18 35.35
C GLU A 299 -2.99 4.36 36.18
N ASN A 300 -3.38 4.03 37.42
CA ASN A 300 -2.53 3.26 38.34
C ASN A 300 -1.10 3.84 38.53
N GLY A 301 -0.98 5.17 38.48
CA GLY A 301 0.30 5.87 38.68
C GLY A 301 1.25 5.81 37.48
N LYS A 302 0.76 5.46 36.29
CA LYS A 302 1.54 5.44 35.04
C LYS A 302 0.73 6.02 33.89
N VAL A 303 1.43 6.48 32.86
CA VAL A 303 0.86 6.78 31.55
C VAL A 303 1.34 5.70 30.58
N VAL A 304 0.42 4.98 29.96
CA VAL A 304 0.72 3.89 29.02
C VAL A 304 0.28 4.30 27.63
N VAL A 305 1.24 4.34 26.70
CA VAL A 305 0.97 4.65 25.29
C VAL A 305 1.33 3.45 24.43
N THR A 306 0.38 2.96 23.66
CA THR A 306 0.61 1.89 22.68
C THR A 306 0.73 2.48 21.29
N CYS A 307 1.79 2.15 20.56
CA CYS A 307 1.95 2.59 19.18
C CYS A 307 1.01 1.80 18.26
N GLU A 308 0.08 2.49 17.61
CA GLU A 308 -0.89 1.89 16.67
C GLU A 308 -0.24 1.16 15.48
N PHE A 309 1.00 1.50 15.10
CA PHE A 309 1.67 0.86 13.96
C PHE A 309 2.34 -0.46 14.32
N CYS A 310 3.09 -0.51 15.43
CA CYS A 310 3.93 -1.66 15.76
C CYS A 310 3.61 -2.31 17.10
N SER A 311 2.53 -1.88 17.76
CA SER A 311 2.04 -2.40 19.04
C SER A 311 3.05 -2.33 20.19
N SER A 312 4.11 -1.52 20.05
CA SER A 312 5.05 -1.28 21.14
C SER A 312 4.39 -0.46 22.23
N VAL A 313 4.52 -0.94 23.47
CA VAL A 313 3.97 -0.30 24.67
C VAL A 313 5.07 0.52 25.33
N TYR A 314 4.78 1.80 25.57
CA TYR A 314 5.65 2.74 26.27
C TYR A 314 5.01 3.14 27.59
N GLU A 315 5.68 2.84 28.70
CA GLU A 315 5.25 3.27 30.04
C GLU A 315 6.05 4.48 30.50
N PHE A 316 5.36 5.49 31.02
CA PHE A 316 5.94 6.70 31.60
C PHE A 316 5.44 6.89 33.03
N THR A 317 6.31 7.38 33.90
CA THR A 317 5.86 7.96 35.18
C THR A 317 5.12 9.29 34.91
N PRO A 318 4.28 9.77 35.86
CA PRO A 318 3.63 11.07 35.73
C PRO A 318 4.64 12.20 35.45
N ASP A 319 5.80 12.17 36.12
CA ASP A 319 6.87 13.14 35.91
C ASP A 319 7.45 13.08 34.48
N GLU A 320 7.73 11.87 33.97
CA GLU A 320 8.24 11.67 32.61
C GLU A 320 7.21 12.07 31.54
N ALA A 321 5.93 11.88 31.83
CA ALA A 321 4.82 12.31 30.98
C ALA A 321 4.56 13.83 31.06
N GLY A 322 5.23 14.55 31.96
CA GLY A 322 5.06 16.00 32.16
C GLY A 322 3.75 16.35 32.88
N VAL A 323 3.21 15.46 33.70
CA VAL A 323 2.09 15.74 34.59
C VAL A 323 2.58 16.67 35.69
N GLU A 324 1.94 17.83 35.82
CA GLU A 324 2.30 18.76 36.89
C GLU A 324 1.74 18.24 38.22
N PRO A 325 2.51 18.30 39.32
CA PRO A 325 1.99 17.96 40.63
C PRO A 325 0.84 18.91 40.97
N VAL A 326 -0.31 18.36 41.35
CA VAL A 326 -1.48 19.14 41.76
C VAL A 326 -1.05 20.04 42.93
N SER A 327 -0.88 21.34 42.65
CA SER A 327 -0.62 22.33 43.67
C SER A 327 -1.90 22.49 44.49
N ASN A 328 -1.85 21.99 45.72
CA ASN A 328 -2.95 22.05 46.67
C ASN A 328 -3.19 23.51 47.10
N GLN A 329 -3.93 24.28 46.29
CA GLN A 329 -4.41 25.61 46.64
C GLN A 329 -5.78 25.48 47.31
N GLY A 330 -5.78 25.40 48.64
CA GLY A 330 -7.00 25.54 49.43
C GLY A 330 -7.02 24.81 50.78
N ALA A 331 -6.14 25.19 51.72
CA ALA A 331 -6.36 24.95 53.15
C ALA A 331 -5.48 25.90 53.99
N ALA A 332 -5.85 27.17 54.04
CA ALA A 332 -5.45 28.09 55.11
C ALA A 332 -6.43 29.28 55.12
N ASP A 333 -7.54 29.12 55.84
CA ASP A 333 -8.20 30.21 56.56
C ASP A 333 -7.91 30.01 58.07
#